data_AF-A0A817FXD7-F1
#
_entry.id   AF-A0A817FXD7-F1
#
_cell.length_a   1.000
_cell.length_b   1.000
_cell.length_c   1.000
_cell.angle_alpha   90.00
_cell.angle_beta   90.00
_cell.angle_gamma   90.00
#
_symmetry.space_group_name_H-M   'P 1'
#
loop_
_entity.id
_entity.type
_entity.pdbx_description
1 polymer ?
#
loop_
_entity_poly.entity_id
_entity_poly.type
_entity_poly.pdbx_seq_one_letter_code
_entity_poly.pdbx_strand_id
1 'polypeptide(L)'
;MATAMTSTIDLSSLSLYKLKKNSISSLSNQIERRLEVLNRQKEKREQKISQLRFSANDNETIENNKPQWPPRQHRKNTSLTCPIGMMLAEWLFTAPEDISSWFAIPCPRGQRCLVVVQSHRAQVYGKNGNLMWTMFTKLPKQTILYCIYDNRSSIYHIIDIIMWNGQDYSTQIECQCRFFMLTSLNGDSRLNEHFQILYRTNLDDKQDLIEAEDGYLFYHPLGFYEPGYSPLACWLKPFMIEEMLEIKLSYPINKPDGYTTAQAYMFEEQSNRKEQQFVEKSHKKKTKKKEEEKVEEELMSVD
;
A
#
# COMPACT_ATOMS: atom_id res chain seq x y z
N MET A 1 35.78 -5.80 28.52
CA MET A 1 34.44 -6.37 28.74
C MET A 1 33.57 -5.88 27.61
N ALA A 2 33.07 -6.81 26.80
CA ALA A 2 32.33 -6.54 25.57
C ALA A 2 30.93 -5.99 25.88
N THR A 3 30.59 -4.82 25.34
CA THR A 3 29.22 -4.31 25.30
C THR A 3 28.62 -4.68 23.95
N ALA A 4 28.05 -5.88 23.86
CA ALA A 4 27.23 -6.28 22.74
C ALA A 4 25.83 -5.64 22.91
N MET A 5 25.60 -4.52 22.23
CA MET A 5 24.27 -3.96 22.02
C MET A 5 23.79 -4.38 20.62
N THR A 6 23.37 -5.64 20.50
CA THR A 6 22.40 -6.10 19.49
C THR A 6 21.01 -5.96 20.11
N SER A 7 19.95 -5.47 19.48
CA SER A 7 19.62 -5.40 18.06
C SER A 7 18.63 -4.23 17.84
N THR A 8 18.89 -3.38 16.85
CA THR A 8 17.86 -2.54 16.25
C THR A 8 16.87 -3.47 15.56
N ILE A 9 15.67 -3.60 16.12
CA ILE A 9 14.56 -4.30 15.47
C ILE A 9 14.18 -3.48 14.23
N ASP A 10 14.49 -4.01 13.06
CA ASP A 10 14.08 -3.44 11.77
C ASP A 10 12.56 -3.54 11.63
N LEU A 11 11.89 -2.39 11.64
CA LEU A 11 10.43 -2.25 11.52
C LEU A 11 9.92 -2.42 10.07
N SER A 12 10.77 -2.89 9.15
CA SER A 12 10.41 -3.33 7.78
C SER A 12 9.62 -4.65 7.74
N SER A 13 9.53 -5.40 8.85
CA SER A 13 9.19 -6.83 8.90
C SER A 13 7.73 -7.25 8.67
N LEU A 14 6.86 -6.40 8.12
CA LEU A 14 5.52 -6.82 7.65
C LEU A 14 5.40 -6.67 6.13
N SER A 15 6.17 -7.52 5.42
CA SER A 15 6.31 -7.61 3.96
C SER A 15 5.09 -7.09 3.19
N LEU A 16 5.28 -6.07 2.37
CA LEU A 16 4.22 -5.35 1.64
C LEU A 16 3.50 -6.20 0.58
N TYR A 17 4.00 -7.42 0.30
CA TYR A 17 3.62 -8.22 -0.86
C TYR A 17 3.22 -9.67 -0.50
N LYS A 18 2.30 -10.26 -1.25
CA LYS A 18 1.77 -11.61 -0.99
C LYS A 18 1.36 -12.31 -2.27
N LEU A 19 1.72 -13.60 -2.39
CA LEU A 19 1.05 -14.56 -3.28
C LEU A 19 -0.19 -15.15 -2.57
N LYS A 20 -1.33 -15.27 -3.26
CA LYS A 20 -2.51 -15.97 -2.73
C LYS A 20 -2.27 -17.51 -2.76
N LYS A 21 -2.88 -18.27 -1.84
CA LYS A 21 -2.54 -19.69 -1.53
C LYS A 21 -2.62 -20.64 -2.76
N ASN A 22 -1.72 -21.65 -2.72
CA ASN A 22 -1.45 -22.79 -3.63
C ASN A 22 -0.57 -22.50 -4.86
N SER A 23 0.68 -22.98 -4.81
CA SER A 23 1.77 -22.74 -5.76
C SER A 23 1.49 -23.20 -7.20
N ILE A 24 0.72 -24.28 -7.38
CA ILE A 24 0.47 -24.92 -8.68
C ILE A 24 -0.59 -24.16 -9.52
N SER A 25 -1.45 -23.36 -8.89
CA SER A 25 -2.51 -22.60 -9.58
C SER A 25 -2.09 -21.16 -9.92
N SER A 26 -0.99 -20.64 -9.36
CA SER A 26 -0.71 -19.20 -9.33
C SER A 26 -0.43 -18.53 -10.69
N LEU A 27 0.03 -19.29 -11.69
CA LEU A 27 0.44 -18.76 -13.01
C LEU A 27 -0.74 -18.30 -13.86
N SER A 28 -1.72 -19.18 -14.11
CA SER A 28 -2.96 -18.88 -14.85
C SER A 28 -3.94 -18.03 -14.03
N ASN A 29 -3.89 -18.16 -12.70
CA ASN A 29 -4.82 -17.52 -11.79
C ASN A 29 -4.54 -16.02 -11.59
N GLN A 30 -3.31 -15.52 -11.75
CA GLN A 30 -3.07 -14.07 -11.61
C GLN A 30 -3.72 -13.27 -12.74
N ILE A 31 -3.61 -13.74 -13.99
CA ILE A 31 -4.24 -13.07 -15.16
C ILE A 31 -5.77 -13.10 -15.05
N GLU A 32 -6.34 -14.28 -14.77
CA GLU A 32 -7.79 -14.44 -14.59
C GLU A 32 -8.32 -13.53 -13.47
N ARG A 33 -7.63 -13.47 -12.33
CA ARG A 33 -8.01 -12.57 -11.22
C ARG A 33 -7.89 -11.09 -11.58
N ARG A 34 -6.94 -10.69 -12.43
CA ARG A 34 -6.87 -9.30 -12.90
C ARG A 34 -8.14 -8.95 -13.68
N LEU A 35 -8.52 -9.82 -14.62
CA LEU A 35 -9.75 -9.66 -15.41
C LEU A 35 -11.00 -9.66 -14.51
N GLU A 36 -11.10 -10.60 -13.58
CA GLU A 36 -12.21 -10.67 -12.61
C GLU A 36 -12.32 -9.39 -11.78
N VAL A 37 -11.19 -8.89 -11.25
CA VAL A 37 -11.18 -7.66 -10.44
C VAL A 37 -11.55 -6.44 -11.29
N LEU A 38 -11.05 -6.33 -12.52
CA LEU A 38 -11.40 -5.23 -13.43
C LEU A 38 -12.89 -5.24 -13.79
N ASN A 39 -13.43 -6.40 -14.16
CA ASN A 39 -14.85 -6.55 -14.49
C ASN A 39 -15.72 -6.21 -13.28
N ARG A 40 -15.39 -6.74 -12.10
CA ARG A 40 -16.10 -6.42 -10.86
C ARG A 40 -16.05 -4.92 -10.54
N GLN A 41 -14.89 -4.27 -10.71
CA GLN A 41 -14.75 -2.83 -10.50
C GLN A 41 -15.63 -2.03 -11.47
N LYS A 42 -15.61 -2.40 -12.75
CA LYS A 42 -16.42 -1.78 -13.80
C LYS A 42 -17.92 -1.93 -13.53
N GLU A 43 -18.40 -3.16 -13.25
CA GLU A 43 -19.79 -3.44 -12.92
C GLU A 43 -20.26 -2.64 -11.70
N LYS A 44 -19.44 -2.60 -10.64
CA LYS A 44 -19.75 -1.81 -9.43
C LYS A 44 -19.89 -0.32 -9.72
N ARG A 45 -19.10 0.21 -10.66
CA ARG A 45 -19.22 1.60 -11.12
C ARG A 45 -20.51 1.81 -11.92
N GLU A 46 -20.80 0.93 -12.87
CA GLU A 46 -22.01 1.00 -13.69
C GLU A 46 -23.29 0.88 -12.86
N GLN A 47 -23.32 -0.02 -11.87
CA GLN A 47 -24.44 -0.16 -10.94
C GLN A 47 -24.68 1.13 -10.13
N LYS A 48 -23.63 1.77 -9.62
CA LYS A 48 -23.77 3.02 -8.87
C LYS A 48 -24.24 4.18 -9.75
N ILE A 49 -23.70 4.28 -10.97
CA ILE A 49 -24.14 5.29 -11.95
C ILE A 49 -25.61 5.06 -12.30
N SER A 50 -26.01 3.81 -12.52
CA SER A 50 -27.39 3.41 -12.80
C SER A 50 -28.32 3.81 -11.65
N GLN A 51 -27.98 3.46 -10.41
CA GLN A 51 -28.71 3.87 -9.20
C GLN A 51 -28.88 5.40 -9.13
N LEU A 52 -27.81 6.15 -9.34
CA LEU A 52 -27.86 7.62 -9.31
C LEU A 52 -28.74 8.21 -10.41
N ARG A 53 -28.77 7.60 -11.61
CA ARG A 53 -29.66 8.03 -12.71
C ARG A 53 -31.12 7.79 -12.38
N PHE A 54 -31.45 6.65 -11.77
CA PHE A 54 -32.82 6.35 -11.35
C PHE A 54 -33.27 7.24 -10.18
N SER A 55 -32.40 7.47 -9.18
CA SER A 55 -32.70 8.36 -8.05
C SER A 55 -32.83 9.83 -8.44
N ALA A 56 -32.18 10.29 -9.52
CA ALA A 56 -32.32 11.66 -10.01
C ALA A 56 -33.64 11.93 -10.76
N ASN A 57 -34.37 10.89 -11.17
CA ASN A 57 -35.66 11.02 -11.83
C ASN A 57 -36.84 11.11 -10.84
N ASP A 58 -36.63 10.75 -9.58
CA ASP A 58 -37.58 10.98 -8.50
C ASP A 58 -37.26 12.35 -7.87
N ASN A 59 -38.16 13.32 -8.05
CA ASN A 59 -38.05 14.67 -7.47
C ASN A 59 -38.22 14.64 -5.93
N GLU A 60 -37.27 14.04 -5.22
CA GLU A 60 -37.12 14.24 -3.78
C GLU A 60 -35.86 15.07 -3.52
N THR A 61 -36.11 16.22 -2.87
CA THR A 61 -35.17 17.18 -2.29
C THR A 61 -33.70 16.75 -2.27
N ILE A 62 -32.89 17.43 -3.08
CA ILE A 62 -31.43 17.36 -3.07
C ILE A 62 -30.92 17.89 -1.71
N GLU A 63 -30.91 17.03 -0.69
CA GLU A 63 -30.04 17.23 0.46
C GLU A 63 -28.60 17.08 -0.04
N ASN A 64 -27.77 18.05 0.35
CA ASN A 64 -26.37 18.18 0.01
C ASN A 64 -25.59 16.86 0.20
N ASN A 65 -25.48 16.06 -0.87
CA ASN A 65 -24.57 14.93 -0.99
C ASN A 65 -23.12 15.44 -1.14
N LYS A 66 -22.62 16.11 -0.10
CA LYS A 66 -21.18 16.18 0.13
C LYS A 66 -20.69 14.74 0.34
N PRO A 67 -19.55 14.32 -0.22
CA PRO A 67 -19.01 12.98 0.00
C PRO A 67 -18.97 12.69 1.50
N GLN A 68 -19.86 11.79 1.93
CA GLN A 68 -20.06 11.49 3.34
C GLN A 68 -18.85 10.67 3.77
N TRP A 69 -18.06 11.23 4.69
CA TRP A 69 -17.10 10.47 5.48
C TRP A 69 -17.77 9.18 5.98
N PRO A 70 -17.03 8.06 6.15
CA PRO A 70 -17.59 6.94 6.90
C PRO A 70 -18.19 7.51 8.19
N PRO A 71 -19.49 7.29 8.45
CA PRO A 71 -20.21 8.03 9.47
C PRO A 71 -19.43 7.94 10.77
N ARG A 72 -19.30 9.07 11.49
CA ARG A 72 -18.83 9.06 12.87
C ARG A 72 -19.84 8.23 13.66
N GLN A 73 -19.63 6.92 13.68
CA GLN A 73 -20.25 6.08 14.68
C GLN A 73 -19.79 6.69 16.00
N HIS A 74 -20.75 7.12 16.83
CA HIS A 74 -20.50 7.46 18.23
C HIS A 74 -19.99 6.19 18.93
N ARG A 75 -18.75 5.83 18.66
CA ARG A 75 -18.05 4.75 19.33
C ARG A 75 -17.49 5.35 20.59
N LYS A 76 -18.07 4.95 21.71
CA LYS A 76 -17.38 4.94 23.00
C LYS A 76 -16.14 4.06 22.84
N ASN A 77 -15.04 4.66 22.39
CA ASN A 77 -13.63 4.24 22.42
C ASN A 77 -12.89 4.83 21.20
N THR A 78 -11.87 5.65 21.47
CA THR A 78 -10.93 6.22 20.50
C THR A 78 -10.23 5.13 19.70
N SER A 79 -10.78 4.77 18.54
CA SER A 79 -10.16 3.76 17.68
C SER A 79 -8.88 4.35 17.06
N LEU A 80 -7.71 3.94 17.56
CA LEU A 80 -6.37 4.21 17.02
C LEU A 80 -6.14 3.63 15.60
N THR A 81 -7.20 3.16 14.96
CA THR A 81 -7.20 2.44 13.69
C THR A 81 -7.62 3.35 12.55
N CYS A 82 -6.86 3.33 11.45
CA CYS A 82 -7.16 4.08 10.24
C CYS A 82 -8.57 3.76 9.72
N PRO A 83 -9.39 4.76 9.34
CA PRO A 83 -10.72 4.53 8.77
C PRO A 83 -10.67 3.91 7.37
N ILE A 84 -9.52 3.93 6.69
CA ILE A 84 -9.31 3.42 5.34
C ILE A 84 -8.14 2.42 5.37
N GLY A 85 -8.29 1.29 4.67
CA GLY A 85 -7.19 0.33 4.52
C GLY A 85 -6.25 0.65 3.35
N MET A 86 -5.04 0.13 3.41
CA MET A 86 -4.04 0.28 2.34
C MET A 86 -4.29 -0.68 1.19
N MET A 87 -4.18 -0.21 -0.06
CA MET A 87 -4.02 -1.09 -1.20
C MET A 87 -2.59 -1.63 -1.22
N LEU A 88 -2.48 -2.96 -1.24
CA LEU A 88 -1.23 -3.69 -1.17
C LEU A 88 -0.98 -4.38 -2.51
N ALA A 89 0.29 -4.39 -2.91
CA ALA A 89 0.68 -5.03 -4.16
C ALA A 89 0.88 -6.54 -3.95
N GLU A 90 0.59 -7.33 -4.97
CA GLU A 90 1.06 -8.71 -5.06
C GLU A 90 2.46 -8.76 -5.67
N TRP A 91 3.14 -9.90 -5.61
CA TRP A 91 4.30 -10.10 -6.48
C TRP A 91 3.83 -10.15 -7.94
N LEU A 92 4.58 -9.54 -8.86
CA LEU A 92 4.35 -9.76 -10.29
C LEU A 92 4.83 -11.17 -10.64
N PHE A 93 3.96 -12.16 -10.48
CA PHE A 93 4.31 -13.57 -10.69
C PHE A 93 4.28 -13.94 -12.18
N THR A 94 3.30 -13.39 -12.90
CA THR A 94 3.21 -13.48 -14.36
C THR A 94 3.08 -12.06 -14.92
N ALA A 95 4.01 -11.69 -15.81
CA ALA A 95 3.91 -10.45 -16.57
C ALA A 95 2.70 -10.53 -17.52
N PRO A 96 1.78 -9.54 -17.51
CA PRO A 96 0.70 -9.49 -18.48
C PRO A 96 1.24 -9.09 -19.86
N GLU A 97 0.53 -9.47 -20.92
CA GLU A 97 0.90 -9.11 -22.30
C GLU A 97 0.89 -7.59 -22.52
N ASP A 98 -0.02 -6.89 -21.84
CA ASP A 98 -0.20 -5.44 -21.91
C ASP A 98 0.63 -4.66 -20.89
N ILE A 99 1.68 -5.27 -20.32
CA ILE A 99 2.52 -4.65 -19.27
C ILE A 99 3.11 -3.30 -19.69
N SER A 100 3.29 -3.08 -21.00
CA SER A 100 3.74 -1.80 -21.57
C SER A 100 2.86 -0.62 -21.13
N SER A 101 1.55 -0.84 -21.06
CA SER A 101 0.54 0.15 -20.68
C SER A 101 0.44 0.42 -19.18
N TRP A 102 1.12 -0.39 -18.35
CA TRP A 102 1.10 -0.24 -16.90
C TRP A 102 2.09 0.84 -16.47
N PHE A 103 1.77 1.49 -15.35
CA PHE A 103 2.68 2.43 -14.72
C PHE A 103 3.72 1.69 -13.88
N ALA A 104 5.00 1.98 -14.10
CA ALA A 104 6.11 1.59 -13.25
C ALA A 104 6.53 2.77 -12.34
N ILE A 105 6.71 2.48 -11.06
CA ILE A 105 7.09 3.45 -10.02
C ILE A 105 8.33 2.92 -9.29
N PRO A 106 9.52 3.53 -9.48
CA PRO A 106 10.70 3.20 -8.69
C PRO A 106 10.48 3.62 -7.23
N CYS A 107 10.63 2.68 -6.31
CA CYS A 107 10.38 2.91 -4.89
C CYS A 107 11.68 2.99 -4.10
N PRO A 108 11.86 4.05 -3.28
CA PRO A 108 12.97 4.13 -2.34
C PRO A 108 12.77 3.14 -1.19
N ARG A 109 13.82 2.90 -0.41
CA ARG A 109 13.70 2.20 0.87
C ARG A 109 12.92 3.07 1.86
N GLY A 110 11.95 2.48 2.53
CA GLY A 110 11.16 3.17 3.53
C GLY A 110 9.95 2.38 4.00
N GLN A 111 9.16 3.00 4.86
CA GLN A 111 7.98 2.38 5.46
C GLN A 111 6.72 2.89 4.78
N ARG A 112 5.88 1.97 4.27
CA ARG A 112 4.58 2.37 3.70
C ARG A 112 3.62 2.85 4.76
N CYS A 113 2.98 3.97 4.49
CA CYS A 113 2.02 4.59 5.38
C CYS A 113 0.90 5.32 4.63
N LEU A 114 -0.24 5.47 5.28
CA LEU A 114 -1.28 6.42 4.90
C LEU A 114 -1.11 7.69 5.72
N VAL A 115 -1.10 8.84 5.04
CA VAL A 115 -1.09 10.15 5.68
C VAL A 115 -2.50 10.73 5.58
N VAL A 116 -3.16 10.88 6.72
CA VAL A 116 -4.57 11.32 6.83
C VAL A 116 -4.63 12.68 7.50
N VAL A 117 -5.21 13.65 6.82
CA VAL A 117 -5.33 15.04 7.27
C VAL A 117 -6.80 15.38 7.46
N GLN A 118 -7.24 15.52 8.72
CA GLN A 118 -8.62 15.92 9.04
C GLN A 118 -8.72 17.40 9.45
N SER A 119 -7.65 17.95 10.00
CA SER A 119 -7.57 19.31 10.51
C SER A 119 -6.14 19.84 10.24
N HIS A 120 -5.51 20.52 11.18
CA HIS A 120 -4.18 21.13 11.03
C HIS A 120 -3.03 20.14 11.32
N ARG A 121 -3.35 18.87 11.59
CA ARG A 121 -2.40 17.79 11.89
C ARG A 121 -2.65 16.61 10.96
N ALA A 122 -1.57 15.99 10.51
CA ALA A 122 -1.59 14.75 9.77
C ALA A 122 -1.35 13.57 10.71
N GLN A 123 -2.19 12.55 10.62
CA GLN A 123 -2.03 11.27 11.28
C GLN A 123 -1.41 10.29 10.30
N VAL A 124 -0.32 9.64 10.70
CA VAL A 124 0.40 8.68 9.87
C VAL A 124 0.08 7.28 10.35
N TYR A 125 -0.50 6.48 9.47
CA TYR A 125 -0.93 5.12 9.77
C TYR A 125 -0.09 4.10 9.01
N GLY A 126 0.35 3.07 9.71
CA GLY A 126 1.09 1.97 9.09
C GLY A 126 0.16 0.97 8.40
N LYS A 127 0.77 -0.04 7.79
CA LYS A 127 0.07 -1.12 7.07
C LYS A 127 -1.07 -1.79 7.83
N ASN A 128 -0.92 -2.00 9.13
CA ASN A 128 -1.93 -2.67 9.95
C ASN A 128 -3.07 -1.74 10.36
N GLY A 129 -3.07 -0.49 9.88
CA GLY A 129 -4.02 0.55 10.27
C GLY A 129 -3.68 1.21 11.61
N ASN A 130 -2.61 0.82 12.29
CA ASN A 130 -2.22 1.45 13.56
C ASN A 130 -1.66 2.84 13.33
N LEU A 131 -2.08 3.80 14.16
CA LEU A 131 -1.46 5.12 14.23
C LEU A 131 0.02 4.96 14.65
N MET A 132 0.91 5.48 13.83
CA MET A 132 2.34 5.47 14.09
C MET A 132 2.77 6.74 14.81
N TRP A 133 2.45 7.90 14.24
CA TRP A 133 2.69 9.20 14.82
C TRP A 133 1.77 10.26 14.21
N THR A 134 1.84 11.47 14.75
CA THR A 134 1.12 12.64 14.24
C THR A 134 2.10 13.77 13.99
N MET A 135 1.99 14.44 12.85
CA MET A 135 2.85 15.56 12.45
C MET A 135 2.03 16.80 12.09
N PHE A 136 2.69 17.96 12.07
CA PHE A 136 2.13 19.15 11.46
C PHE A 136 2.28 19.09 9.94
N THR A 137 1.33 19.66 9.22
CA THR A 137 1.37 19.66 7.75
C THR A 137 0.71 20.89 7.17
N LYS A 138 1.14 21.27 5.96
CA LYS A 138 0.49 22.30 5.13
C LYS A 138 -0.52 21.70 4.14
N LEU A 139 -0.64 20.37 4.10
CA LEU A 139 -1.60 19.69 3.26
C LEU A 139 -3.03 20.18 3.58
N PRO A 140 -3.92 20.28 2.56
CA PRO A 140 -5.31 20.65 2.78
C PRO A 140 -6.00 19.73 3.78
N LYS A 141 -7.00 20.25 4.49
CA LYS A 141 -7.91 19.42 5.28
C LYS A 141 -8.62 18.42 4.35
N GLN A 142 -9.00 17.27 4.90
CA GLN A 142 -9.61 16.18 4.15
C GLN A 142 -8.70 15.72 2.99
N THR A 143 -7.47 15.38 3.34
CA THR A 143 -6.47 14.83 2.41
C THR A 143 -6.03 13.46 2.91
N ILE A 144 -5.95 12.49 2.00
CA ILE A 144 -5.46 11.15 2.26
C ILE A 144 -4.48 10.77 1.16
N LEU A 145 -3.22 10.57 1.54
CA LEU A 145 -2.14 10.19 0.64
C LEU A 145 -1.62 8.80 1.01
N TYR A 146 -1.26 8.02 -0.01
CA TYR A 146 -0.52 6.78 0.17
C TYR A 146 0.96 7.04 -0.11
N CYS A 147 1.81 6.82 0.89
CA CYS A 147 3.22 7.19 0.85
C CYS A 147 4.15 6.05 1.24
N ILE A 148 5.42 6.18 0.84
CA ILE A 148 6.58 5.54 1.45
C ILE A 148 7.29 6.63 2.25
N TYR A 149 7.46 6.45 3.55
CA TYR A 149 8.26 7.33 4.38
C TYR A 149 9.71 6.83 4.41
N ASP A 150 10.64 7.61 3.86
CA ASP A 150 12.08 7.37 3.98
C ASP A 150 12.57 8.02 5.28
N ASN A 151 13.01 7.18 6.21
CA ASN A 151 13.49 7.60 7.52
C ASN A 151 14.84 8.33 7.46
N ARG A 152 15.65 8.12 6.41
CA ARG A 152 16.97 8.76 6.27
C ARG A 152 16.83 10.20 5.84
N SER A 153 15.96 10.46 4.87
CA SER A 153 15.69 11.80 4.33
C SER A 153 14.55 12.53 5.06
N SER A 154 13.76 11.82 5.86
CA SER A 154 12.52 12.34 6.48
C SER A 154 11.50 12.86 5.45
N ILE A 155 11.46 12.22 4.27
CA ILE A 155 10.57 12.56 3.15
C ILE A 155 9.47 11.50 3.01
N TYR A 156 8.26 11.96 2.78
CA TYR A 156 7.10 11.16 2.38
C TYR A 156 7.00 11.12 0.85
N HIS A 157 7.41 10.00 0.28
CA HIS A 157 7.31 9.74 -1.14
C HIS A 157 5.88 9.30 -1.49
N ILE A 158 5.11 10.15 -2.18
CA ILE A 158 3.70 9.92 -2.52
C ILE A 158 3.60 8.95 -3.71
N ILE A 159 2.96 7.81 -3.46
CA ILE A 159 2.62 6.79 -4.46
C ILE A 159 1.29 7.15 -5.14
N ASP A 160 0.22 7.27 -4.36
CA ASP A 160 -1.16 7.42 -4.83
C ASP A 160 -1.92 8.47 -4.02
N ILE A 161 -2.96 9.04 -4.63
CA ILE A 161 -3.84 10.04 -4.04
C ILE A 161 -5.23 9.43 -3.84
N ILE A 162 -5.66 9.38 -2.59
CA ILE A 162 -6.95 8.77 -2.21
C ILE A 162 -7.99 9.87 -2.02
N MET A 163 -7.58 10.99 -1.41
CA MET A 163 -8.44 12.15 -1.21
C MET A 163 -7.60 13.42 -1.20
N TRP A 164 -8.10 14.50 -1.77
CA TRP A 164 -7.44 15.81 -1.74
C TRP A 164 -8.44 16.94 -1.57
N ASN A 165 -8.26 17.74 -0.50
CA ASN A 165 -9.12 18.89 -0.21
C ASN A 165 -10.63 18.55 -0.25
N GLY A 166 -11.01 17.40 0.31
CA GLY A 166 -12.40 16.93 0.38
C GLY A 166 -12.90 16.19 -0.87
N GLN A 167 -12.12 16.14 -1.95
CA GLN A 167 -12.45 15.38 -3.15
C GLN A 167 -11.93 13.94 -3.01
N ASP A 168 -12.84 12.96 -3.07
CA ASP A 168 -12.52 11.53 -3.02
C ASP A 168 -12.09 11.04 -4.42
N TYR A 169 -10.87 10.52 -4.51
CA TYR A 169 -10.32 9.90 -5.70
C TYR A 169 -10.27 8.38 -5.59
N SER A 170 -10.55 7.80 -4.43
CA SER A 170 -10.45 6.35 -4.21
C SER A 170 -11.61 5.58 -4.85
N THR A 171 -12.81 6.13 -4.78
CA THR A 171 -14.02 5.47 -5.26
C THR A 171 -14.20 5.66 -6.76
N GLN A 172 -14.13 4.58 -7.53
CA GLN A 172 -14.55 4.53 -8.94
C GLN A 172 -13.76 5.44 -9.91
N ILE A 173 -12.60 5.94 -9.49
CA ILE A 173 -11.67 6.64 -10.36
C ILE A 173 -10.52 5.70 -10.70
N GLU A 174 -10.23 5.58 -11.99
CA GLU A 174 -9.16 4.77 -12.55
C GLU A 174 -7.78 5.27 -12.10
N CYS A 175 -6.81 4.36 -12.00
CA CYS A 175 -5.45 4.68 -11.56
C CYS A 175 -4.81 5.78 -12.40
N GLN A 176 -4.97 5.72 -13.72
CA GLN A 176 -4.46 6.73 -14.63
C GLN A 176 -4.97 8.13 -14.31
N CYS A 177 -6.25 8.27 -13.96
CA CYS A 177 -6.85 9.55 -13.58
C CYS A 177 -6.33 10.04 -12.23
N ARG A 178 -6.16 9.13 -11.25
CA ARG A 178 -5.56 9.48 -9.95
C ARG A 178 -4.11 9.94 -10.12
N PHE A 179 -3.35 9.28 -10.98
CA PHE A 179 -1.95 9.65 -11.26
C PHE A 179 -1.86 10.95 -12.03
N PHE A 180 -2.73 11.20 -13.01
CA PHE A 180 -2.82 12.49 -13.68
C PHE A 180 -3.09 13.62 -12.67
N MET A 181 -4.07 13.43 -11.79
CA MET A 181 -4.39 14.39 -10.73
C MET A 181 -3.22 14.60 -9.78
N LEU A 182 -2.55 13.52 -9.35
CA LEU A 182 -1.38 13.63 -8.48
C LEU A 182 -0.25 14.42 -9.18
N THR A 183 0.07 14.12 -10.44
CA THR A 183 1.07 14.85 -11.21
C THR A 183 0.73 16.34 -11.36
N SER A 184 -0.56 16.71 -11.45
CA SER A 184 -0.98 18.12 -11.46
C SER A 184 -0.68 18.89 -10.17
N LEU A 185 -0.40 18.18 -9.06
CA LEU A 185 0.02 18.77 -7.79
C LEU A 185 1.53 19.00 -7.72
N ASN A 186 2.30 18.63 -8.74
CA ASN A 186 3.74 18.86 -8.74
C ASN A 186 4.04 20.37 -8.73
N GLY A 187 4.89 20.80 -7.78
CA GLY A 187 5.15 22.22 -7.53
C GLY A 187 4.14 22.93 -6.61
N ASP A 188 3.14 22.21 -6.09
CA ASP A 188 2.23 22.78 -5.09
C ASP A 188 2.97 23.06 -3.77
N SER A 189 3.00 24.34 -3.36
CA SER A 189 3.62 24.79 -2.12
C SER A 189 3.14 24.07 -0.85
N ARG A 190 1.95 23.46 -0.89
CA ARG A 190 1.36 22.69 0.23
C ARG A 190 2.05 21.34 0.42
N LEU A 191 2.65 20.78 -0.63
CA LEU A 191 3.43 19.54 -0.55
C LEU A 191 4.79 19.75 0.15
N ASN A 192 5.28 20.98 0.23
CA ASN A 192 6.48 21.39 0.99
C ASN A 192 7.72 20.48 0.81
N GLU A 193 8.73 20.65 1.65
CA GLU A 193 9.97 19.85 1.59
C GLU A 193 9.80 18.40 2.09
N HIS A 194 8.68 18.09 2.75
CA HIS A 194 8.44 16.79 3.36
C HIS A 194 7.64 15.83 2.47
N PHE A 195 6.95 16.29 1.42
CA PHE A 195 6.22 15.40 0.51
C PHE A 195 6.75 15.51 -0.92
N GLN A 196 7.17 14.38 -1.46
CA GLN A 196 7.66 14.29 -2.83
C GLN A 196 6.82 13.31 -3.63
N ILE A 197 6.32 13.74 -4.78
CA ILE A 197 5.59 12.86 -5.70
C ILE A 197 6.60 11.92 -6.36
N LEU A 198 6.39 10.60 -6.25
CA LEU A 198 7.26 9.65 -6.92
C LEU A 198 7.13 9.76 -8.44
N TYR A 199 8.26 9.62 -9.12
CA TYR A 199 8.30 9.45 -10.56
C TYR A 199 7.49 8.21 -10.97
N ARG A 200 6.80 8.30 -12.10
CA ARG A 200 5.98 7.23 -12.66
C ARG A 200 6.08 7.30 -14.17
N THR A 201 6.23 6.15 -14.81
CA THR A 201 6.32 6.06 -16.28
C THR A 201 5.57 4.86 -16.79
N ASN A 202 5.13 4.92 -18.05
CA ASN A 202 4.70 3.73 -18.76
C ASN A 202 5.93 2.94 -19.26
N LEU A 203 5.71 1.69 -19.63
CA LEU A 203 6.72 0.78 -20.16
C LEU A 203 6.72 0.69 -21.70
N ASP A 204 5.95 1.56 -22.37
CA ASP A 204 5.65 1.52 -23.81
C ASP A 204 6.90 1.46 -24.72
N ASP A 205 8.01 2.11 -24.34
CA ASP A 205 9.24 2.14 -25.15
C ASP A 205 10.48 1.55 -24.43
N LYS A 206 10.30 0.53 -23.58
CA LYS A 206 11.40 -0.13 -22.81
C LYS A 206 12.47 0.86 -22.31
N GLN A 207 12.03 2.02 -21.81
CA GLN A 207 12.92 3.07 -21.37
C GLN A 207 13.78 2.58 -20.21
N ASP A 208 14.97 3.19 -20.08
CA ASP A 208 15.81 3.01 -18.90
C ASP A 208 15.02 3.41 -17.65
N LEU A 209 14.60 2.41 -16.88
CA LEU A 209 13.91 2.64 -15.62
C LEU A 209 14.88 3.33 -14.67
N ILE A 210 14.42 4.42 -14.06
CA ILE A 210 15.14 5.09 -12.98
C ILE A 210 15.45 4.08 -11.88
N GLU A 211 16.65 4.18 -11.31
CA GLU A 211 17.11 3.32 -10.22
C GLU A 211 16.13 3.30 -9.04
N ALA A 212 15.83 2.09 -8.57
CA ALA A 212 14.97 1.87 -7.42
C ALA A 212 15.75 1.17 -6.30
N GLU A 213 15.89 1.82 -5.14
CA GLU A 213 16.64 1.25 -4.01
C GLU A 213 15.97 0.01 -3.39
N ASP A 214 14.63 -0.04 -3.37
CA ASP A 214 13.88 -1.17 -2.82
C ASP A 214 13.27 -2.06 -3.92
N GLY A 215 12.65 -1.44 -4.93
CA GLY A 215 12.05 -2.14 -6.06
C GLY A 215 11.00 -1.32 -6.80
N TYR A 216 10.27 -1.97 -7.69
CA TYR A 216 9.33 -1.33 -8.60
C TYR A 216 7.89 -1.72 -8.26
N LEU A 217 7.03 -0.72 -8.16
CA LEU A 217 5.58 -0.88 -8.11
C LEU A 217 5.01 -0.77 -9.53
N PHE A 218 4.13 -1.70 -9.90
CA PHE A 218 3.42 -1.70 -11.17
C PHE A 218 1.93 -1.53 -10.94
N TYR A 219 1.29 -0.59 -11.64
CA TYR A 219 -0.14 -0.31 -11.51
C TYR A 219 -0.85 -0.43 -12.85
N HIS A 220 -1.93 -1.21 -12.87
CA HIS A 220 -2.81 -1.27 -14.03
C HIS A 220 -3.57 0.06 -14.19
N PRO A 221 -3.58 0.70 -15.37
CA PRO A 221 -4.12 2.05 -15.57
C PRO A 221 -5.60 2.17 -15.21
N LEU A 222 -6.40 1.14 -15.51
CA LEU A 222 -7.84 1.11 -15.22
C LEU A 222 -8.20 0.70 -13.78
N GLY A 223 -7.22 0.34 -12.94
CA GLY A 223 -7.50 -0.18 -11.59
C GLY A 223 -7.99 0.89 -10.62
N PHE A 224 -9.08 0.60 -9.90
CA PHE A 224 -9.52 1.45 -8.78
C PHE A 224 -8.69 1.19 -7.52
N TYR A 225 -8.63 2.19 -6.64
CA TYR A 225 -8.03 2.00 -5.32
C TYR A 225 -8.98 1.18 -4.44
N GLU A 226 -8.57 -0.03 -4.06
CA GLU A 226 -9.31 -0.88 -3.13
C GLU A 226 -8.38 -1.39 -2.02
N PRO A 227 -8.75 -1.24 -0.74
CA PRO A 227 -7.96 -1.77 0.36
C PRO A 227 -7.75 -3.29 0.29
N GLY A 228 -6.55 -3.73 0.65
CA GLY A 228 -6.14 -5.13 0.60
C GLY A 228 -5.20 -5.45 -0.56
N TYR A 229 -4.83 -6.72 -0.71
CA TYR A 229 -3.98 -7.16 -1.82
C TYR A 229 -4.76 -7.14 -3.13
N SER A 230 -4.20 -6.49 -4.15
CA SER A 230 -4.79 -6.39 -5.48
C SER A 230 -3.84 -6.94 -6.53
N PRO A 231 -4.31 -7.78 -7.48
CA PRO A 231 -3.49 -8.23 -8.61
C PRO A 231 -3.26 -7.11 -9.66
N LEU A 232 -3.94 -5.97 -9.51
CA LEU A 232 -3.78 -4.76 -10.34
C LEU A 232 -2.68 -3.83 -9.83
N ALA A 233 -2.11 -4.13 -8.65
CA ALA A 233 -0.90 -3.50 -8.15
C ALA A 233 0.14 -4.62 -7.91
N CYS A 234 1.27 -4.58 -8.60
CA CYS A 234 2.28 -5.63 -8.53
C CYS A 234 3.64 -5.07 -8.10
N TRP A 235 4.54 -5.96 -7.66
CA TRP A 235 5.86 -5.61 -7.17
C TRP A 235 6.93 -6.54 -7.72
N LEU A 236 8.09 -5.97 -8.05
CA LEU A 236 9.33 -6.70 -8.34
C LEU A 236 10.52 -6.04 -7.65
N LYS A 237 11.51 -6.86 -7.30
CA LYS A 237 12.85 -6.37 -6.95
C LYS A 237 13.64 -6.01 -8.22
N PRO A 238 14.62 -5.09 -8.17
CA PRO A 238 15.40 -4.69 -9.35
C PRO A 238 16.02 -5.87 -10.09
N PHE A 239 16.58 -6.85 -9.37
CA PHE A 239 17.22 -8.04 -9.95
C PHE A 239 16.27 -9.02 -10.65
N MET A 240 14.95 -8.81 -10.54
CA MET A 240 13.94 -9.60 -11.22
C MET A 240 13.46 -8.95 -12.52
N ILE A 241 13.77 -7.66 -12.76
CA ILE A 241 13.18 -6.89 -13.87
C ILE A 241 13.57 -7.46 -15.24
N GLU A 242 14.86 -7.73 -15.45
CA GLU A 242 15.35 -8.27 -16.72
C GLU A 242 14.75 -9.65 -17.02
N GLU A 243 14.64 -10.51 -16.00
CA GLU A 243 14.07 -11.85 -16.12
C GLU A 243 12.56 -11.83 -16.38
N MET A 244 11.83 -10.96 -15.69
CA MET A 244 10.36 -10.97 -15.72
C MET A 244 9.76 -10.13 -16.85
N LEU A 245 10.43 -9.06 -17.26
CA LEU A 245 9.91 -8.05 -18.18
C LEU A 245 10.76 -7.90 -19.45
N GLU A 246 11.91 -8.57 -19.55
CA GLU A 246 12.85 -8.42 -20.67
C GLU A 246 13.28 -6.96 -20.88
N ILE A 247 13.44 -6.22 -19.77
CA ILE A 247 13.93 -4.84 -19.72
C ILE A 247 15.28 -4.85 -19.03
N LYS A 248 16.32 -4.44 -19.76
CA LYS A 248 17.67 -4.31 -19.20
C LYS A 248 17.77 -3.00 -18.43
N LEU A 249 18.23 -3.08 -17.19
CA LEU A 249 18.45 -1.91 -16.35
C LEU A 249 19.84 -1.31 -16.60
N SER A 250 19.93 0.02 -16.65
CA SER A 250 21.15 0.76 -16.97
C SER A 250 22.13 0.91 -15.80
N TYR A 251 21.75 0.46 -14.61
CA TYR A 251 22.52 0.56 -13.37
C TYR A 251 22.89 -0.83 -12.83
N PRO A 252 23.96 -0.95 -12.01
CA PRO A 252 24.42 -2.24 -11.51
C PRO A 252 23.43 -2.86 -10.53
N ILE A 253 23.22 -4.17 -10.64
CA ILE A 253 22.28 -4.89 -9.79
C ILE A 253 22.94 -6.14 -9.21
N ASN A 254 22.90 -6.24 -7.89
CA ASN A 254 23.35 -7.43 -7.18
C ASN A 254 22.18 -8.39 -6.98
N LYS A 255 22.34 -9.62 -7.47
CA LYS A 255 21.44 -10.72 -7.15
C LYS A 255 21.77 -11.25 -5.75
N PRO A 256 20.76 -11.68 -4.97
CA PRO A 256 21.00 -12.31 -3.69
C PRO A 256 21.71 -13.67 -3.87
N ASP A 257 22.45 -14.10 -2.85
CA ASP A 257 23.14 -15.38 -2.86
C ASP A 257 22.16 -16.54 -3.05
N GLY A 258 22.49 -17.48 -3.93
CA GLY A 258 21.61 -18.62 -4.24
C GLY A 258 20.39 -18.28 -5.11
N TYR A 259 20.31 -17.06 -5.67
CA TYR A 259 19.25 -16.69 -6.61
C TYR A 259 19.26 -17.60 -7.84
N THR A 260 18.12 -18.23 -8.11
CA THR A 260 17.92 -19.10 -9.28
C THR A 260 16.98 -18.44 -10.29
N THR A 261 15.71 -18.26 -9.90
CA THR A 261 14.68 -17.58 -10.67
C THR A 261 13.88 -16.61 -9.81
N ALA A 262 13.23 -15.65 -10.44
CA ALA A 262 12.38 -14.67 -9.79
C ALA A 262 11.25 -15.37 -9.02
N GLN A 263 10.61 -16.37 -9.63
CA GLN A 263 9.53 -17.12 -9.00
C GLN A 263 10.02 -17.93 -7.80
N ALA A 264 11.19 -18.57 -7.89
CA ALA A 264 11.77 -19.31 -6.76
C ALA A 264 12.01 -18.38 -5.57
N TYR A 265 12.60 -17.20 -5.83
CA TYR A 265 12.80 -16.18 -4.80
C TYR A 265 11.48 -15.70 -4.18
N MET A 266 10.44 -15.45 -5.00
CA MET A 266 9.12 -15.03 -4.50
C MET A 266 8.48 -16.08 -3.58
N PHE A 267 8.67 -17.38 -3.89
CA PHE A 267 8.18 -18.47 -3.04
C PHE A 267 8.95 -18.58 -1.73
N GLU A 268 10.28 -18.43 -1.78
CA GLU A 268 11.14 -18.46 -0.60
C GLU A 268 10.79 -17.31 0.35
N GLU A 269 10.73 -16.07 -0.15
CA GLU A 269 10.32 -14.89 0.63
C GLU A 269 8.96 -15.07 1.29
N GLN A 270 7.99 -15.64 0.56
CA GLN A 270 6.68 -15.91 1.13
C GLN A 270 6.71 -16.98 2.23
N SER A 271 7.59 -17.97 2.11
CA SER A 271 7.74 -19.06 3.09
C SER A 271 8.41 -18.53 4.36
N ASN A 272 9.54 -17.83 4.21
CA ASN A 272 10.25 -17.14 5.30
C ASN A 272 9.31 -16.21 6.08
N ARG A 273 8.43 -15.49 5.38
CA ARG A 273 7.39 -14.65 6.03
C ARG A 273 6.44 -15.46 6.92
N LYS A 274 5.93 -16.60 6.43
CA LYS A 274 4.97 -17.41 7.19
C LYS A 274 5.60 -17.93 8.47
N GLU A 275 6.88 -18.29 8.40
CA GLU A 275 7.68 -18.71 9.54
C GLU A 275 7.88 -17.56 10.55
N GLN A 276 8.33 -16.38 10.10
CA GLN A 276 8.47 -15.20 10.96
C GLN A 276 7.15 -14.84 11.67
N GLN A 277 6.03 -14.85 10.94
CA GLN A 277 4.71 -14.58 11.53
C GLN A 277 4.28 -15.64 12.55
N PHE A 278 4.67 -16.90 12.34
CA PHE A 278 4.40 -17.97 13.28
C PHE A 278 5.23 -17.82 14.56
N VAL A 279 6.51 -17.47 14.41
CA VAL A 279 7.44 -17.19 15.52
C VAL A 279 6.95 -15.99 16.34
N GLU A 280 6.60 -14.87 15.70
CA GLU A 280 6.07 -13.68 16.38
C GLU A 280 4.78 -13.96 17.17
N LYS A 281 3.84 -14.71 16.59
CA LYS A 281 2.60 -15.11 17.28
C LYS A 281 2.89 -15.99 18.50
N SER A 282 3.84 -16.91 18.37
CA SER A 282 4.27 -17.79 19.45
C SER A 282 4.92 -16.99 20.58
N HIS A 283 5.75 -15.99 20.26
CA HIS A 283 6.32 -15.07 21.25
C HIS A 283 5.24 -14.25 21.95
N LYS A 284 4.32 -13.60 21.21
CA LYS A 284 3.21 -12.84 21.81
C LYS A 284 2.35 -13.67 22.74
N LYS A 285 2.08 -14.93 22.40
CA LYS A 285 1.32 -15.86 23.25
C LYS A 285 2.07 -16.20 24.55
N LYS A 286 3.39 -16.40 24.48
CA LYS A 286 4.23 -16.62 25.68
C LYS A 286 4.30 -15.38 26.57
N THR A 287 4.45 -14.19 25.99
CA THR A 287 4.49 -12.92 26.75
C THR A 287 3.16 -12.66 27.45
N LYS A 288 2.02 -12.82 26.75
CA LYS A 288 0.70 -12.65 27.33
C LYS A 288 0.44 -13.61 28.49
N LYS A 289 0.87 -14.88 28.36
CA LYS A 289 0.73 -15.87 29.43
C LYS A 289 1.54 -15.50 30.68
N LYS A 290 2.76 -14.98 30.50
CA LYS A 290 3.58 -14.48 31.62
C LYS A 290 2.99 -13.24 32.30
N GLU A 291 2.37 -12.35 31.55
CA GLU A 291 1.67 -11.18 32.12
C GLU A 291 0.43 -11.60 32.91
N GLU A 292 -0.34 -12.57 32.40
CA GLU A 292 -1.50 -13.14 33.10
C GLU A 292 -1.09 -13.85 34.41
N GLU A 293 -0.05 -14.69 34.37
CA GLU A 293 0.49 -15.37 35.56
C GLU A 293 1.01 -14.38 36.60
N LYS A 294 1.68 -13.29 36.18
CA LYS A 294 2.20 -12.26 37.09
C LYS A 294 1.09 -11.45 37.77
N VAL A 295 0.01 -11.14 37.05
CA VAL A 295 -1.16 -10.46 37.62
C VAL A 295 -1.87 -11.36 38.62
N GLU A 296 -1.96 -12.67 38.35
CA GLU A 296 -2.54 -13.65 39.26
C GLU A 296 -1.68 -13.82 40.54
N GLU A 297 -0.35 -13.83 40.41
CA GLU A 297 0.57 -13.89 41.55
C GLU A 297 0.52 -12.61 42.41
N GLU A 298 0.44 -11.42 41.78
CA GLU A 298 0.25 -10.15 42.50
C GLU A 298 -1.09 -10.11 43.26
N LEU A 299 -2.19 -10.60 42.67
CA LEU A 299 -3.50 -10.71 43.32
C LEU A 299 -3.52 -11.66 44.52
N MET A 300 -2.73 -12.73 44.48
CA MET A 300 -2.63 -13.74 45.55
C MET A 300 -1.66 -13.35 46.67
N SER A 301 -0.94 -12.24 46.53
CA SER A 301 0.07 -11.76 47.48
C SER A 301 -0.41 -10.61 48.40
N VAL A 302 -1.69 -10.23 48.31
CA VAL A 302 -2.30 -9.10 49.04
C VAL A 302 -3.07 -9.54 50.30
N ASP A 303 -2.96 -10.80 50.71
CA ASP A 303 -3.49 -11.31 52.00
C ASP A 303 -2.42 -11.40 53.11
#